data_AF-A0A6P0B185-F1
#
_entry.id   AF-A0A6P0B185-F1
#
_cell.length_a   1.000
_cell.length_b   1.000
_cell.length_c   1.000
_cell.angle_alpha   90.00
_cell.angle_beta   90.00
_cell.angle_gamma   90.00
#
_symmetry.space_group_name_H-M   'P 1'
#
loop_
_entity.id
_entity.type
_entity.pdbx_description
1 polymer ?
#
loop_
_entity_poly.entity_id
_entity_poly.type
_entity_poly.pdbx_seq_one_letter_code
_entity_poly.pdbx_strand_id
1 'polypeptide(L)'
;MATVRTGKVNYFRQLKMAVLYPGNETGSALDRNNRIAVFLFAILPGLSPNFNSFILLASMVWGAYCLATGSLALNLSRSDRLVAIGMSIYPLVMIASIFINPPYSEELDWIFRLLPFFSVWLILPRMRQSPDGRLVPLFILGAGIGMIVTFLFSLLQIMFLMERAEAGTSNAALLGVIGVLFGGIALLNVQSPRSVEQRIAILGYAAGLGCVLLSGTRSAWLVIPVHVVIFLWYFRKHSFHLSLRSLAITGSLLLAGLIALGSGQVLHRIEALQENLTSLERSDGEITSIGARFALYKGALSAISKDPLTGYGPQNRMASVLAELPENIRPQLPYSHVHNGFLTAGIDAGVFGIAALSLMLLTPVVGAWRKEAGPGRDLAIALALLLVSSYVITGSFGIMFNQKALDPIFAYMVALICVDRGSTCFAPVVRS
;
A
#
# COMPACT_ATOMS: atom_id res chain seq x y z
N MET A 1 24.61 33.92 -39.54
CA MET A 1 23.49 33.72 -38.59
C MET A 1 23.29 32.22 -38.42
N ALA A 2 23.99 31.61 -37.46
CA ALA A 2 23.87 30.19 -37.17
C ALA A 2 22.66 29.98 -36.25
N THR A 3 21.59 29.40 -36.77
CA THR A 3 20.47 28.89 -35.98
C THR A 3 20.97 27.82 -35.02
N VAL A 4 21.11 28.20 -33.75
CA VAL A 4 21.30 27.25 -32.64
C VAL A 4 20.04 26.38 -32.56
N ARG A 5 20.10 25.20 -33.17
CA ARG A 5 19.16 24.12 -32.89
C ARG A 5 19.35 23.72 -31.43
N THR A 6 18.56 24.29 -30.53
CA THR A 6 18.37 23.74 -29.18
C THR A 6 17.82 22.32 -29.33
N GLY A 7 18.69 21.33 -29.25
CA GLY A 7 18.30 19.93 -29.32
C GLY A 7 17.27 19.65 -28.22
N LYS A 8 16.08 19.17 -28.60
CA LYS A 8 15.07 18.68 -27.65
C LYS A 8 15.74 17.65 -26.76
N VAL A 9 16.01 18.02 -25.51
CA VAL A 9 16.62 17.11 -24.52
C VAL A 9 15.64 15.94 -24.30
N ASN A 10 16.14 14.71 -24.43
CA ASN A 10 15.36 13.49 -24.19
C ASN A 10 14.69 13.54 -22.80
N TYR A 11 13.40 13.21 -22.72
CA TYR A 11 12.61 13.21 -21.48
C TYR A 11 13.31 12.44 -20.34
N PHE A 12 13.94 11.30 -20.63
CA PHE A 12 14.67 10.52 -19.62
C PHE A 12 15.90 11.24 -19.07
N ARG A 13 16.57 12.05 -19.89
CA ARG A 13 17.68 12.92 -19.44
C ARG A 13 17.13 14.04 -18.55
N GLN A 14 15.96 14.60 -18.88
CA GLN A 14 15.29 15.59 -18.04
C GLN A 14 14.78 14.99 -16.73
N LEU A 15 14.25 13.77 -16.73
CA LEU A 15 13.86 13.03 -15.54
C LEU A 15 15.06 12.75 -14.63
N LYS A 16 16.18 12.31 -15.20
CA LYS A 16 17.46 12.15 -14.48
C LYS A 16 17.86 13.47 -13.81
N MET A 17 17.71 14.59 -14.50
CA MET A 17 17.96 15.92 -13.92
C MET A 17 16.98 16.26 -12.80
N ALA A 18 15.68 16.02 -13.00
CA ALA A 18 14.64 16.27 -12.02
C ALA A 18 14.79 15.43 -10.74
N VAL A 19 15.35 14.22 -10.82
CA VAL A 19 15.60 13.35 -9.66
C VAL A 19 16.96 13.64 -9.00
N LEU A 20 18.04 13.74 -9.78
CA LEU A 20 19.41 13.74 -9.25
C LEU A 20 20.01 15.13 -9.03
N TYR A 21 19.60 16.14 -9.80
CA TYR A 21 20.24 17.45 -9.76
C TYR A 21 19.38 18.43 -8.98
N PRO A 22 19.95 19.23 -8.06
CA PRO A 22 19.27 20.43 -7.59
C PRO A 22 18.99 21.27 -8.83
N GLY A 23 17.72 21.53 -9.14
CA GLY A 23 17.40 22.50 -10.18
C GLY A 23 18.04 23.84 -9.82
N ASN A 24 18.14 24.76 -10.78
CA ASN A 24 18.63 26.13 -10.54
C ASN A 24 17.85 26.89 -9.45
N GLU A 25 16.75 26.31 -8.95
CA GLU A 25 15.98 26.76 -7.79
C GLU A 25 16.41 26.00 -6.53
N THR A 26 17.22 26.64 -5.68
CA THR A 26 17.23 26.58 -4.19
C THR A 26 17.00 25.24 -3.45
N GLY A 27 17.21 24.08 -4.08
CA GLY A 27 17.04 22.78 -3.45
C GLY A 27 18.26 22.42 -2.61
N SER A 28 18.11 22.41 -1.28
CA SER A 28 19.15 21.94 -0.34
C SER A 28 19.51 20.47 -0.62
N ALA A 29 20.65 19.99 -0.10
CA ALA A 29 21.03 18.57 -0.21
C ALA A 29 19.92 17.61 0.28
N LEU A 30 19.08 18.06 1.21
CA LEU A 30 17.91 17.34 1.70
C LEU A 30 16.82 17.16 0.63
N ASP A 31 16.56 18.18 -0.19
CA ASP A 31 15.59 18.09 -1.28
C ASP A 31 15.99 17.03 -2.30
N ARG A 32 17.27 16.99 -2.69
CA ARG A 32 17.79 15.93 -3.57
C ARG A 32 17.60 14.54 -2.97
N ASN A 33 17.96 14.37 -1.70
CA ASN A 33 17.82 13.07 -1.01
C ASN A 33 16.36 12.64 -0.89
N ASN A 34 15.43 13.58 -0.67
CA ASN A 34 13.99 13.31 -0.66
C ASN A 34 13.50 12.85 -2.02
N ARG A 35 13.87 13.53 -3.10
CA ARG A 35 13.48 13.16 -4.47
C ARG A 35 13.96 11.77 -4.85
N ILE A 36 15.23 11.44 -4.55
CA ILE A 36 15.78 10.11 -4.79
C ILE A 36 15.02 9.06 -3.98
N ALA A 37 14.83 9.30 -2.67
CA ALA A 37 14.13 8.37 -1.79
C ALA A 37 12.69 8.13 -2.26
N VAL A 38 11.93 9.18 -2.55
CA VAL A 38 10.52 9.09 -2.99
C VAL A 38 10.41 8.34 -4.32
N PHE A 39 11.27 8.66 -5.28
CA PHE A 39 11.23 8.02 -6.60
C PHE A 39 11.62 6.54 -6.54
N LEU A 40 12.67 6.18 -5.79
CA LEU A 40 13.06 4.78 -5.58
C LEU A 40 12.00 4.02 -4.79
N PHE A 41 11.43 4.64 -3.75
CA PHE A 41 10.38 4.03 -2.95
C PHE A 41 9.15 3.68 -3.80
N ALA A 42 8.86 4.46 -4.84
CA ALA A 42 7.74 4.22 -5.73
C ALA A 42 8.01 3.13 -6.80
N ILE A 43 9.27 2.96 -7.23
CA ILE A 43 9.64 2.00 -8.29
C ILE A 43 9.82 0.58 -7.76
N LEU A 44 10.36 0.45 -6.54
CA LEU A 44 10.82 -0.81 -5.98
C LEU A 44 9.80 -1.76 -5.29
N PRO A 45 8.53 -1.39 -4.97
CA PRO A 45 7.62 -2.25 -4.21
C PRO A 45 7.45 -3.66 -4.77
N GLY A 46 7.34 -3.79 -6.10
CA GLY A 46 7.15 -5.09 -6.75
C GLY A 46 8.44 -5.89 -6.99
N LEU A 47 9.61 -5.32 -6.66
CA LEU A 47 10.92 -5.93 -6.97
C LEU A 47 11.60 -6.59 -5.76
N SER A 48 11.20 -6.26 -4.54
CA SER A 48 11.64 -6.93 -3.32
C SER A 48 10.69 -6.63 -2.16
N PRO A 49 10.40 -7.56 -1.24
CA PRO A 49 9.66 -7.25 -0.03
C PRO A 49 10.42 -6.31 0.92
N ASN A 50 11.74 -6.15 0.74
CA ASN A 50 12.60 -5.45 1.70
C ASN A 50 13.02 -4.04 1.25
N PHE A 51 12.97 -3.71 -0.04
CA PHE A 51 13.50 -2.43 -0.54
C PHE A 51 12.81 -1.22 0.09
N ASN A 52 11.49 -1.24 0.24
CA ASN A 52 10.76 -0.17 0.90
C ASN A 52 11.10 -0.05 2.39
N SER A 53 11.30 -1.18 3.09
CA SER A 53 11.81 -1.18 4.46
C SER A 53 13.18 -0.52 4.56
N PHE A 54 14.13 -0.86 3.67
CA PHE A 54 15.46 -0.27 3.68
C PHE A 54 15.45 1.23 3.37
N ILE A 55 14.65 1.68 2.40
CA ILE A 55 14.53 3.10 2.07
C ILE A 55 13.89 3.87 3.23
N LEU A 56 12.86 3.30 3.87
CA LEU A 56 12.23 3.89 5.04
C LEU A 56 13.24 4.04 6.18
N LEU A 57 13.94 2.96 6.53
CA LEU A 57 14.91 2.94 7.61
C LEU A 57 16.06 3.91 7.35
N ALA A 58 16.65 3.89 6.15
CA ALA A 58 17.69 4.84 5.76
C ALA A 58 17.17 6.28 5.84
N SER A 59 15.91 6.50 5.46
CA SER A 59 15.28 7.82 5.55
C SER A 59 15.03 8.27 6.99
N MET A 60 14.69 7.35 7.89
CA MET A 60 14.53 7.60 9.32
C MET A 60 15.86 7.90 9.99
N VAL A 61 16.89 7.06 9.77
CA VAL A 61 18.24 7.25 10.34
C VAL A 61 18.82 8.59 9.90
N TRP A 62 18.70 8.92 8.61
CA TRP A 62 19.14 10.21 8.11
C TRP A 62 18.33 11.37 8.70
N GLY A 63 17.01 11.24 8.82
CA GLY A 63 16.16 12.24 9.46
C GLY A 63 16.54 12.48 10.93
N ALA A 64 16.81 11.41 11.68
CA ALA A 64 17.26 11.47 13.07
C ALA A 64 18.65 12.13 13.18
N TYR A 65 19.58 11.79 12.29
CA TYR A 65 20.89 12.44 12.22
C TYR A 65 20.77 13.94 11.93
N CYS A 66 19.93 14.33 10.96
CA CYS A 66 19.70 15.74 10.65
C CYS A 66 19.06 16.50 11.81
N LEU A 67 18.14 15.86 12.54
CA LEU A 67 17.54 16.44 13.74
C LEU A 67 18.57 16.62 14.87
N ALA A 68 19.40 15.60 15.13
CA ALA A 68 20.43 15.62 16.16
C ALA A 68 21.53 16.65 15.88
N THR A 69 21.84 16.90 14.61
CA THR A 69 22.82 17.92 14.18
C THR A 69 22.23 19.33 14.04
N GLY A 70 20.94 19.52 14.31
CA GLY A 70 20.25 20.81 14.17
C GLY A 70 20.04 21.27 12.71
N SER A 71 20.36 20.42 11.72
CA SER A 71 20.16 20.71 10.30
C SER A 71 18.70 20.53 9.85
N LEU A 72 17.86 19.91 10.68
CA LEU A 72 16.42 19.77 10.49
C LEU A 72 15.68 20.25 11.75
N ALA A 73 14.76 21.21 11.59
CA ALA A 73 13.84 21.59 12.65
C ALA A 73 12.57 20.71 12.62
N LEU A 74 12.11 20.24 13.78
CA LEU A 74 10.81 19.58 13.94
C LEU A 74 9.66 20.59 13.85
N ASN A 75 9.43 21.13 12.64
CA ASN A 75 8.32 22.02 12.37
C ASN A 75 7.10 21.23 11.90
N LEU A 76 6.32 20.73 12.86
CA LEU A 76 5.08 20.00 12.62
C LEU A 76 3.88 20.89 12.94
N SER A 77 2.98 21.07 11.96
CA SER A 77 1.72 21.76 12.18
C SER A 77 0.81 20.97 13.12
N ARG A 78 -0.27 21.60 13.61
CA ARG A 78 -1.30 20.90 14.41
C ARG A 78 -1.88 19.69 13.66
N SER A 79 -2.04 19.79 12.34
CA SER A 79 -2.52 18.68 11.51
C SER A 79 -1.50 17.56 11.42
N ASP A 80 -0.21 17.89 11.24
CA ASP A 80 0.86 16.90 11.14
C ASP A 80 1.03 16.11 12.44
N ARG A 81 0.94 16.80 13.59
CA ARG A 81 0.99 16.15 14.90
C ARG A 81 -0.18 15.20 15.10
N LEU A 82 -1.38 15.58 14.67
CA LEU A 82 -2.56 14.71 14.76
C LEU A 82 -2.35 13.43 13.95
N VAL A 83 -1.80 13.55 12.72
CA VAL A 83 -1.47 12.40 11.88
C VAL A 83 -0.39 11.54 12.52
N ALA A 84 0.69 12.14 13.01
CA ALA A 84 1.78 11.39 13.64
C ALA A 84 1.34 10.67 14.92
N ILE A 85 0.49 11.30 15.73
CA ILE A 85 -0.15 10.68 16.91
C ILE A 85 -1.07 9.53 16.48
N GLY A 86 -1.93 9.74 15.48
CA GLY A 86 -2.82 8.70 14.96
C GLY A 86 -2.08 7.44 14.48
N MET A 87 -0.94 7.65 13.81
CA MET A 87 -0.04 6.56 13.40
C MET A 87 0.68 5.89 14.57
N SER A 88 0.93 6.61 15.66
CA SER A 88 1.66 6.10 16.83
C SER A 88 0.77 5.34 17.81
N ILE A 89 -0.54 5.59 17.82
CA ILE A 89 -1.47 4.92 18.75
C ILE A 89 -1.48 3.40 18.53
N TYR A 90 -1.57 2.94 17.28
CA TYR A 90 -1.56 1.50 16.96
C TYR A 90 -0.30 0.77 17.48
N PRO A 91 0.93 1.16 17.11
CA PRO A 91 2.12 0.48 17.62
C PRO A 91 2.25 0.59 19.14
N LEU A 92 1.84 1.71 19.77
CA LEU A 92 1.88 1.81 21.23
C LEU A 92 0.90 0.85 21.93
N VAL A 93 -0.32 0.69 21.38
CA VAL A 93 -1.28 -0.30 21.88
C VAL A 93 -0.77 -1.73 21.71
N MET A 94 -0.14 -2.04 20.57
CA MET A 94 0.49 -3.34 20.35
C MET A 94 1.64 -3.60 21.33
N ILE A 95 2.51 -2.60 21.57
CA ILE A 95 3.60 -2.69 22.54
C ILE A 95 3.06 -2.92 23.95
N ALA A 96 2.04 -2.16 24.36
CA ALA A 96 1.40 -2.36 25.65
C ALA A 96 0.84 -3.78 25.78
N SER A 97 0.17 -4.29 24.74
CA SER A 97 -0.37 -5.65 24.72
C SER A 97 0.71 -6.74 24.83
N ILE A 98 1.87 -6.54 24.19
CA ILE A 98 3.02 -7.45 24.32
C ILE A 98 3.43 -7.60 25.78
N PHE A 99 3.51 -6.49 26.52
CA PHE A 99 3.92 -6.50 27.93
C PHE A 99 2.82 -6.94 28.91
N ILE A 100 1.55 -6.85 28.52
CA ILE A 100 0.43 -7.34 29.34
C ILE A 100 0.36 -8.88 29.30
N ASN A 101 0.78 -9.49 28.18
CA ASN A 101 0.53 -10.90 27.89
C ASN A 101 1.81 -11.77 27.92
N PRO A 102 2.10 -12.51 29.00
CA PRO A 102 3.18 -13.49 29.00
C PRO A 102 2.85 -14.69 28.07
N PRO A 103 3.85 -15.49 27.63
CA PRO A 103 5.27 -15.37 27.92
C PRO A 103 5.94 -14.22 27.18
N TYR A 104 6.99 -13.71 27.80
CA TYR A 104 7.92 -12.79 27.17
C TYR A 104 8.92 -13.61 26.36
N SER A 105 8.63 -13.79 25.07
CA SER A 105 9.58 -14.27 24.08
C SER A 105 9.59 -13.35 22.85
N GLU A 106 10.79 -12.93 22.41
CA GLU A 106 11.00 -12.16 21.18
C GLU A 106 10.30 -10.78 21.15
N GLU A 107 10.10 -10.12 22.30
CA GLU A 107 9.42 -8.81 22.39
C GLU A 107 10.12 -7.78 21.52
N LEU A 108 11.46 -7.81 21.52
CA LEU A 108 12.26 -6.88 20.71
C LEU A 108 11.94 -7.06 19.22
N ASP A 109 11.82 -8.28 18.70
CA ASP A 109 11.49 -8.50 17.28
C ASP A 109 10.10 -7.94 16.95
N TRP A 110 9.13 -8.17 17.83
CA TRP A 110 7.79 -7.57 17.70
C TRP A 110 7.80 -6.05 17.74
N ILE A 111 8.58 -5.44 18.64
CA ILE A 111 8.72 -3.98 18.73
C ILE A 111 9.42 -3.42 17.49
N PHE A 112 10.47 -4.09 16.98
CA PHE A 112 11.19 -3.68 15.77
C PHE A 112 10.27 -3.65 14.54
N ARG A 113 9.33 -4.60 14.42
CA ARG A 113 8.33 -4.64 13.35
C ARG A 113 7.37 -3.44 13.37
N LEU A 114 7.21 -2.79 14.51
CA LEU A 114 6.32 -1.64 14.69
C LEU A 114 7.01 -0.29 14.41
N LEU A 115 8.35 -0.27 14.28
CA LEU A 115 9.11 0.95 13.99
C LEU A 115 8.64 1.74 12.76
N PRO A 116 8.22 1.10 11.64
CA PRO A 116 7.77 1.84 10.46
C PRO A 116 6.68 2.87 10.75
N PHE A 117 5.77 2.60 11.70
CA PHE A 117 4.66 3.49 12.02
C PHE A 117 5.10 4.78 12.73
N PHE A 118 6.22 4.76 13.46
CA PHE A 118 6.82 5.95 14.06
C PHE A 118 7.61 6.81 13.06
N SER A 119 7.87 6.30 11.85
CA SER A 119 8.68 6.99 10.84
C SER A 119 8.13 8.37 10.44
N VAL A 120 6.80 8.57 10.55
CA VAL A 120 6.12 9.82 10.19
C VAL A 120 6.67 11.02 10.94
N TRP A 121 7.09 10.85 12.21
CA TRP A 121 7.68 11.92 13.02
C TRP A 121 8.98 12.49 12.43
N LEU A 122 9.74 11.66 11.70
CA LEU A 122 11.04 12.02 11.13
C LEU A 122 10.95 12.34 9.63
N ILE A 123 10.16 11.56 8.90
CA ILE A 123 10.09 11.64 7.44
C ILE A 123 9.26 12.83 6.99
N LEU A 124 8.15 13.14 7.65
CA LEU A 124 7.28 14.25 7.24
C LEU A 124 7.98 15.62 7.34
N PRO A 125 8.61 16.03 8.46
CA PRO A 125 9.34 17.29 8.52
C PRO A 125 10.50 17.33 7.52
N ARG A 126 11.16 16.19 7.29
CA ARG A 126 12.23 16.08 6.29
C ARG A 126 11.71 16.30 4.87
N MET A 127 10.60 15.67 4.50
CA MET A 127 9.98 15.84 3.17
C MET A 127 9.48 17.27 2.94
N ARG A 128 9.02 17.98 4.00
CA ARG A 128 8.63 19.39 3.93
C ARG A 128 9.78 20.38 3.63
N GLN A 129 11.03 19.92 3.66
CA GLN A 129 12.17 20.70 3.17
C GLN A 129 12.24 20.74 1.63
N SER A 130 11.48 19.87 0.96
CA SER A 130 11.31 19.93 -0.49
C SER A 130 10.21 20.92 -0.86
N PRO A 131 10.35 21.65 -1.98
CA PRO A 131 9.30 22.55 -2.46
C PRO A 131 7.98 21.82 -2.73
N ASP A 132 6.87 22.48 -2.37
CA ASP A 132 5.52 21.96 -2.57
C ASP A 132 5.27 21.58 -4.04
N GLY A 133 4.59 20.45 -4.25
CA GLY A 133 4.14 19.97 -5.56
C GLY A 133 5.24 19.28 -6.37
N ARG A 134 6.38 18.99 -5.75
CA ARG A 134 7.51 18.30 -6.40
C ARG A 134 7.55 16.80 -6.09
N LEU A 135 7.32 16.41 -4.84
CA LEU A 135 7.48 15.02 -4.40
C LEU A 135 6.32 14.12 -4.84
N VAL A 136 5.08 14.59 -4.75
CA VAL A 136 3.89 13.78 -5.10
C VAL A 136 3.88 13.39 -6.58
N PRO A 137 4.11 14.29 -7.56
CA PRO A 137 4.20 13.89 -8.98
C PRO A 137 5.35 12.90 -9.25
N LEU A 138 6.49 13.06 -8.58
CA LEU A 138 7.63 12.13 -8.69
C LEU A 138 7.25 10.73 -8.22
N PHE A 139 6.55 10.64 -7.08
CA PHE A 139 6.06 9.36 -6.56
C PHE A 139 5.09 8.69 -7.54
N ILE A 140 4.11 9.45 -8.05
CA ILE A 140 3.11 8.94 -8.99
C ILE A 140 3.76 8.44 -10.29
N LEU A 141 4.73 9.19 -10.83
CA LEU A 141 5.49 8.76 -12.01
C LEU A 141 6.31 7.50 -11.72
N GLY A 142 6.99 7.46 -10.56
CA GLY A 142 7.76 6.31 -10.11
C GLY A 142 6.89 5.05 -9.94
N ALA A 143 5.67 5.20 -9.42
CA ALA A 143 4.69 4.12 -9.30
C ALA A 143 4.35 3.51 -10.67
N GLY A 144 4.13 4.35 -11.68
CA GLY A 144 3.86 3.89 -13.05
C GLY A 144 5.03 3.12 -13.67
N ILE A 145 6.26 3.66 -13.55
CA ILE A 145 7.47 2.98 -14.04
C ILE A 145 7.70 1.66 -13.28
N GLY A 146 7.57 1.69 -11.95
CA GLY A 146 7.71 0.53 -11.08
C GLY A 146 6.74 -0.59 -11.43
N MET A 147 5.48 -0.25 -11.71
CA MET A 147 4.48 -1.23 -12.12
C MET A 147 4.79 -1.87 -13.47
N ILE A 148 5.27 -1.11 -14.45
CA ILE A 148 5.68 -1.67 -15.75
C ILE A 148 6.81 -2.69 -15.55
N VAL A 149 7.84 -2.35 -14.80
CA VAL A 149 8.97 -3.26 -14.53
C VAL A 149 8.51 -4.50 -13.75
N THR A 150 7.68 -4.31 -12.72
CA THR A 150 7.12 -5.39 -11.90
C THR A 150 6.29 -6.36 -12.74
N PHE A 151 5.48 -5.83 -13.67
CA PHE A 151 4.67 -6.65 -14.56
C PHE A 151 5.52 -7.47 -15.52
N LEU A 152 6.57 -6.88 -16.10
CA LEU A 152 7.52 -7.62 -16.94
C LEU A 152 8.20 -8.75 -16.15
N PHE A 153 8.58 -8.51 -14.90
CA PHE A 153 9.13 -9.55 -14.04
C PHE A 153 8.09 -10.65 -13.72
N SER A 154 6.84 -10.26 -13.47
CA SER A 154 5.73 -11.20 -13.23
C SER A 154 5.45 -12.07 -14.46
N LEU A 155 5.49 -11.50 -15.66
CA LEU A 155 5.33 -12.25 -16.92
C LEU A 155 6.44 -13.30 -17.09
N LEU A 156 7.69 -12.92 -16.80
CA LEU A 156 8.81 -13.88 -16.84
C LEU A 156 8.54 -15.07 -15.91
N GLN A 157 8.11 -14.85 -14.68
CA GLN A 157 7.78 -15.94 -13.74
C GLN A 157 6.72 -16.91 -14.29
N ILE A 158 5.64 -16.39 -14.87
CA ILE A 158 4.59 -17.22 -15.47
C ILE A 158 5.10 -17.97 -16.71
N MET A 159 5.94 -17.33 -17.53
CA MET A 159 6.59 -17.99 -18.67
C MET A 159 7.51 -19.13 -18.23
N PHE A 160 8.14 -19.02 -17.06
CA PHE A 160 8.91 -20.09 -16.42
C PHE A 160 8.03 -21.04 -15.58
N LEU A 161 6.75 -21.18 -15.95
CA LEU A 161 5.80 -22.17 -15.43
C LEU A 161 5.45 -22.03 -13.94
N MET A 162 5.60 -20.83 -13.36
CA MET A 162 4.96 -20.56 -12.07
C MET A 162 3.44 -20.48 -12.22
N GLU A 163 2.69 -21.17 -11.36
CA GLU A 163 1.22 -21.14 -11.37
C GLU A 163 0.66 -19.74 -11.03
N ARG A 164 1.36 -19.01 -10.16
CA ARG A 164 1.02 -17.65 -9.73
C ARG A 164 2.27 -16.78 -9.71
N ALA A 165 2.13 -15.55 -10.17
CA ALA A 165 3.22 -14.58 -10.09
C ALA A 165 3.34 -14.01 -8.68
N GLU A 166 4.57 -13.84 -8.22
CA GLU A 166 4.91 -13.18 -6.97
C GLU A 166 5.80 -11.95 -7.20
N ALA A 167 6.32 -11.80 -8.41
CA ALA A 167 7.41 -10.90 -8.78
C ALA A 167 8.55 -11.01 -7.75
N GLY A 168 9.14 -9.88 -7.38
CA GLY A 168 10.12 -9.84 -6.30
C GLY A 168 9.50 -9.82 -4.92
N THR A 169 8.17 -9.85 -4.77
CA THR A 169 7.49 -9.66 -3.47
C THR A 169 7.48 -10.91 -2.59
N SER A 170 7.89 -12.07 -3.12
CA SER A 170 7.89 -13.38 -2.44
C SER A 170 6.52 -13.87 -1.93
N ASN A 171 5.44 -13.20 -2.34
CA ASN A 171 4.09 -13.59 -1.98
C ASN A 171 3.09 -13.04 -3.01
N ALA A 172 2.36 -13.94 -3.68
CA ALA A 172 1.35 -13.54 -4.67
C ALA A 172 0.26 -12.60 -4.09
N ALA A 173 -0.13 -12.75 -2.82
CA ALA A 173 -1.06 -11.82 -2.17
C ALA A 173 -0.50 -10.40 -2.13
N LEU A 174 0.78 -10.26 -1.76
CA LEU A 174 1.47 -8.98 -1.70
C LEU A 174 1.60 -8.34 -3.08
N LEU A 175 1.94 -9.11 -4.12
CA LEU A 175 1.95 -8.62 -5.50
C LEU A 175 0.58 -8.06 -5.92
N GLY A 176 -0.52 -8.74 -5.56
CA GLY A 176 -1.88 -8.28 -5.85
C GLY A 176 -2.20 -6.94 -5.20
N VAL A 177 -1.88 -6.77 -3.92
CA VAL A 177 -2.08 -5.49 -3.20
C VAL A 177 -1.24 -4.37 -3.82
N ILE A 178 0.05 -4.64 -4.07
CA ILE A 178 0.96 -3.66 -4.68
C ILE A 178 0.47 -3.28 -6.07
N GLY A 179 0.03 -4.26 -6.88
CA GLY A 179 -0.42 -4.03 -8.23
C GLY A 179 -1.66 -3.15 -8.31
N VAL A 180 -2.67 -3.40 -7.47
CA VAL A 180 -3.87 -2.56 -7.46
C VAL A 180 -3.59 -1.17 -6.88
N LEU A 181 -2.80 -1.07 -5.82
CA LEU A 181 -2.46 0.20 -5.18
C LEU A 181 -1.59 1.09 -6.07
N PHE A 182 -0.39 0.62 -6.46
CA PHE A 182 0.56 1.41 -7.25
C PHE A 182 0.10 1.57 -8.70
N GLY A 183 -0.62 0.60 -9.26
CA GLY A 183 -1.32 0.76 -10.54
C GLY A 183 -2.34 1.89 -10.46
N GLY A 184 -3.20 1.89 -9.44
CA GLY A 184 -4.20 2.94 -9.23
C GLY A 184 -3.58 4.33 -9.03
N ILE A 185 -2.49 4.41 -8.26
CA ILE A 185 -1.71 5.65 -8.08
C ILE A 185 -1.15 6.15 -9.40
N ALA A 186 -0.58 5.26 -10.23
CA ALA A 186 -0.01 5.62 -11.53
C ALA A 186 -1.05 6.30 -12.44
N LEU A 187 -2.30 5.86 -12.41
CA LEU A 187 -3.38 6.40 -13.24
C LEU A 187 -3.67 7.88 -12.94
N LEU A 188 -3.39 8.38 -11.73
CA LEU A 188 -3.56 9.79 -11.39
C LEU A 188 -2.74 10.72 -12.29
N ASN A 189 -1.62 10.23 -12.85
CA ASN A 189 -0.76 11.00 -13.75
C ASN A 189 -1.35 11.25 -15.14
N VAL A 190 -2.54 10.70 -15.46
CA VAL A 190 -3.23 10.95 -16.74
C VAL A 190 -3.57 12.44 -16.93
N GLN A 191 -3.65 13.20 -15.83
CA GLN A 191 -3.85 14.65 -15.85
C GLN A 191 -2.56 15.45 -16.09
N SER A 192 -1.40 14.80 -16.17
CA SER A 192 -0.15 15.49 -16.44
C SER A 192 -0.23 16.23 -17.77
N PRO A 193 0.31 17.45 -17.89
CA PRO A 193 0.40 18.16 -19.17
C PRO A 193 1.39 17.50 -20.14
N ARG A 194 2.19 16.51 -19.70
CA ARG A 194 3.17 15.80 -20.54
C ARG A 194 2.61 14.47 -21.04
N SER A 195 2.53 14.30 -22.35
CA SER A 195 2.04 13.07 -22.98
C SER A 195 2.84 11.82 -22.62
N VAL A 196 4.15 11.95 -22.34
CA VAL A 196 4.99 10.83 -21.87
C VAL A 196 4.54 10.35 -20.49
N GLU A 197 4.23 11.27 -19.57
CA GLU A 197 3.75 10.96 -18.22
C GLU A 197 2.36 10.31 -18.27
N GLN A 198 1.48 10.78 -19.16
CA GLN A 198 0.18 10.17 -19.42
C GLN A 198 0.30 8.73 -19.95
N ARG A 199 1.24 8.48 -20.89
CA ARG A 199 1.49 7.13 -21.42
C ARG A 199 2.01 6.20 -20.32
N ILE A 200 2.93 6.67 -19.47
CA ILE A 200 3.42 5.92 -18.32
C ILE A 200 2.28 5.65 -17.32
N ALA A 201 1.36 6.59 -17.13
CA ALA A 201 0.17 6.42 -16.29
C ALA A 201 -0.69 5.24 -16.76
N ILE A 202 -1.04 5.24 -18.06
CA ILE A 202 -1.92 4.23 -18.66
C ILE A 202 -1.23 2.86 -18.68
N LEU A 203 0.03 2.81 -19.11
CA LEU A 203 0.80 1.56 -19.13
C LEU A 203 1.05 1.03 -17.72
N GLY A 204 1.36 1.90 -16.76
CA GLY A 204 1.54 1.54 -15.35
C GLY A 204 0.26 1.01 -14.70
N TYR A 205 -0.88 1.62 -14.97
CA TYR A 205 -2.18 1.12 -14.51
C TYR A 205 -2.52 -0.25 -15.13
N ALA A 206 -2.36 -0.40 -16.44
CA ALA A 206 -2.57 -1.67 -17.14
C ALA A 206 -1.64 -2.77 -16.62
N ALA A 207 -0.36 -2.44 -16.42
CA ALA A 207 0.63 -3.33 -15.81
C ALA A 207 0.25 -3.71 -14.37
N GLY A 208 -0.25 -2.77 -13.57
CA GLY A 208 -0.77 -3.01 -12.23
C GLY A 208 -1.94 -4.00 -12.20
N LEU A 209 -2.93 -3.81 -13.08
CA LEU A 209 -4.03 -4.77 -13.26
C LEU A 209 -3.52 -6.13 -13.76
N GLY A 210 -2.53 -6.13 -14.64
CA GLY A 210 -1.80 -7.32 -15.07
C GLY A 210 -1.19 -8.08 -13.89
N CYS A 211 -0.51 -7.40 -12.97
CA CYS A 211 0.01 -8.02 -11.75
C CYS A 211 -1.11 -8.59 -10.87
N VAL A 212 -2.24 -7.90 -10.73
CA VAL A 212 -3.41 -8.41 -9.99
C VAL A 212 -3.92 -9.72 -10.61
N LEU A 213 -4.06 -9.76 -11.94
CA LEU A 213 -4.44 -10.95 -12.70
C LEU A 213 -3.46 -12.11 -12.48
N LEU A 214 -2.18 -11.89 -12.75
CA LEU A 214 -1.14 -12.92 -12.67
C LEU A 214 -0.90 -13.42 -11.24
N SER A 215 -1.17 -12.57 -10.24
CA SER A 215 -1.08 -12.97 -8.83
C SER A 215 -2.21 -13.91 -8.40
N GLY A 216 -3.34 -13.95 -9.11
CA GLY A 216 -4.53 -14.72 -8.70
C GLY A 216 -5.16 -14.28 -7.37
N THR A 217 -4.78 -13.12 -6.82
CA THR A 217 -5.20 -12.64 -5.50
C THR A 217 -6.58 -12.00 -5.57
N ARG A 218 -7.62 -12.81 -5.32
CA ARG A 218 -9.04 -12.42 -5.47
C ARG A 218 -9.43 -11.17 -4.67
N SER A 219 -8.89 -10.97 -3.47
CA SER A 219 -9.22 -9.80 -2.64
C SER A 219 -8.79 -8.47 -3.30
N ALA A 220 -7.73 -8.47 -4.11
CA ALA A 220 -7.30 -7.28 -4.86
C ALA A 220 -8.29 -6.90 -5.97
N TRP A 221 -9.09 -7.85 -6.49
CA TRP A 221 -10.12 -7.56 -7.47
C TRP A 221 -11.28 -6.76 -6.89
N LEU A 222 -11.62 -7.01 -5.62
CA LEU A 222 -12.67 -6.29 -4.91
C LEU A 222 -12.33 -4.81 -4.72
N VAL A 223 -11.04 -4.45 -4.79
CA VAL A 223 -10.57 -3.06 -4.72
C VAL A 223 -10.86 -2.29 -6.01
N ILE A 224 -10.84 -2.98 -7.16
CA ILE A 224 -10.92 -2.34 -8.48
C ILE A 224 -12.21 -1.50 -8.65
N PRO A 225 -13.42 -2.00 -8.34
CA PRO A 225 -14.64 -1.19 -8.43
C PRO A 225 -14.60 0.06 -7.55
N VAL A 226 -13.99 -0.04 -6.36
CA VAL A 226 -13.85 1.10 -5.44
C VAL A 226 -12.88 2.13 -6.01
N HIS A 227 -11.75 1.70 -6.58
CA HIS A 227 -10.84 2.59 -7.30
C HIS A 227 -11.51 3.28 -8.48
N VAL A 228 -12.35 2.58 -9.24
CA VAL A 228 -13.14 3.20 -10.33
C VAL A 228 -14.03 4.31 -9.80
N VAL A 229 -14.74 4.12 -8.69
CA VAL A 229 -15.56 5.18 -8.06
C VAL A 229 -14.70 6.38 -7.64
N ILE A 230 -13.53 6.13 -7.03
CA ILE A 230 -12.58 7.19 -6.65
C ILE A 230 -12.13 7.98 -7.88
N PHE A 231 -11.80 7.30 -8.99
CA PHE A 231 -11.40 7.94 -10.24
C PHE A 231 -12.53 8.75 -10.88
N LEU A 232 -13.77 8.23 -10.87
CA LEU A 232 -14.93 8.97 -11.37
C LEU A 232 -15.14 10.27 -10.59
N TRP A 233 -15.02 10.23 -9.26
CA TRP A 233 -15.08 11.43 -8.42
C TRP A 233 -13.93 12.41 -8.73
N TYR A 234 -12.69 11.92 -8.71
CA TYR A 234 -11.50 12.75 -8.89
C TYR A 234 -11.42 13.39 -10.28
N PHE A 235 -11.59 12.61 -11.35
CA PHE A 235 -11.48 13.11 -12.72
C PHE A 235 -12.63 14.03 -13.13
N ARG A 236 -13.85 13.80 -12.62
CA ARG A 236 -15.01 14.68 -12.86
C ARG A 236 -14.77 16.09 -12.35
N LYS A 237 -14.09 16.25 -11.21
CA LYS A 237 -13.84 17.56 -10.58
C LYS A 237 -12.82 18.41 -11.33
N HIS A 238 -11.92 17.78 -12.09
CA HIS A 238 -10.81 18.45 -12.77
C HIS A 238 -11.02 18.60 -14.29
N SER A 239 -12.27 18.63 -14.74
CA SER A 239 -12.67 18.87 -16.14
C SER A 239 -12.01 17.93 -17.16
N PHE A 240 -11.57 16.74 -16.72
CA PHE A 240 -11.05 15.73 -17.62
C PHE A 240 -12.24 14.98 -18.23
N HIS A 241 -12.52 15.23 -19.50
CA HIS A 241 -13.42 14.38 -20.26
C HIS A 241 -12.75 13.03 -20.47
N LEU A 242 -13.06 12.07 -19.59
CA LEU A 242 -12.77 10.66 -19.83
C LEU A 242 -13.41 10.30 -21.18
N SER A 243 -12.58 10.18 -22.22
CA SER A 243 -13.09 9.77 -23.52
C SER A 243 -13.75 8.40 -23.36
N LEU A 244 -14.88 8.17 -24.03
CA LEU A 244 -15.52 6.85 -24.10
C LEU A 244 -14.51 5.76 -24.50
N ARG A 245 -13.45 6.11 -25.25
CA ARG A 245 -12.34 5.21 -25.60
C ARG A 245 -11.49 4.80 -24.40
N SER A 246 -11.13 5.69 -23.47
CA SER A 246 -10.36 5.31 -22.29
C SER A 246 -11.18 4.45 -21.33
N LEU A 247 -12.47 4.78 -21.19
CA LEU A 247 -13.40 3.97 -20.40
C LEU A 247 -13.65 2.60 -21.06
N ALA A 248 -13.73 2.55 -22.39
CA ALA A 248 -13.86 1.31 -23.14
C ALA A 248 -12.57 0.46 -23.10
N ILE A 249 -11.37 1.06 -23.07
CA ILE A 249 -10.10 0.34 -22.95
C ILE A 249 -9.92 -0.22 -21.54
N THR A 250 -10.20 0.58 -20.51
CA THR A 250 -10.19 0.08 -19.13
C THR A 250 -11.27 -0.96 -18.91
N GLY A 251 -12.48 -0.72 -19.42
CA GLY A 251 -13.60 -1.65 -19.38
C GLY A 251 -13.33 -2.95 -20.14
N SER A 252 -12.68 -2.88 -21.31
CA SER A 252 -12.34 -4.07 -22.10
C SER A 252 -11.19 -4.87 -21.48
N LEU A 253 -10.20 -4.22 -20.85
CA LEU A 253 -9.16 -4.91 -20.08
C LEU A 253 -9.74 -5.60 -18.84
N LEU A 254 -10.68 -4.95 -18.14
CA LEU A 254 -11.40 -5.55 -17.02
C LEU A 254 -12.30 -6.70 -17.47
N LEU A 255 -13.00 -6.54 -18.59
CA LEU A 255 -13.85 -7.58 -19.18
C LEU A 255 -13.01 -8.76 -19.70
N ALA A 256 -11.88 -8.52 -20.35
CA ALA A 256 -10.95 -9.56 -20.77
C ALA A 256 -10.34 -10.29 -19.56
N GLY A 257 -10.02 -9.57 -18.47
CA GLY A 257 -9.64 -10.17 -17.20
C GLY A 257 -10.75 -11.04 -16.60
N LEU A 258 -12.01 -10.58 -16.66
CA LEU A 258 -13.18 -11.36 -16.24
C LEU A 258 -13.41 -12.60 -17.11
N ILE A 259 -13.25 -12.49 -18.43
CA ILE A 259 -13.43 -13.59 -19.40
C ILE A 259 -12.30 -14.62 -19.24
N ALA A 260 -11.06 -14.18 -19.03
CA ALA A 260 -9.92 -15.06 -18.74
C ALA A 260 -10.10 -15.85 -17.45
N LEU A 261 -10.83 -15.30 -16.46
CA LEU A 261 -11.29 -16.05 -15.29
C LEU A 261 -12.45 -17.00 -15.63
N GLY A 262 -13.36 -16.57 -16.52
CA GLY A 262 -14.62 -17.24 -16.82
C GLY A 262 -14.53 -18.51 -17.65
N SER A 263 -13.54 -18.68 -18.53
CA SER A 263 -13.60 -19.73 -19.58
C SER A 263 -13.20 -21.15 -19.15
N GLY A 264 -12.98 -21.44 -17.86
CA GLY A 264 -12.78 -22.82 -17.39
C GLY A 264 -12.57 -22.98 -15.89
N GLN A 265 -11.91 -22.01 -15.24
CA GLN A 265 -11.65 -22.08 -13.80
C GLN A 265 -12.87 -21.74 -12.93
N VAL A 266 -13.82 -20.94 -13.43
CA VAL A 266 -15.02 -20.57 -12.64
C VAL A 266 -16.01 -21.73 -12.53
N LEU A 267 -16.25 -22.50 -13.60
CA LEU A 267 -17.11 -23.69 -13.56
C LEU A 267 -16.54 -24.76 -12.61
N HIS A 268 -15.27 -25.12 -12.78
CA HIS A 268 -14.57 -26.02 -11.86
C HIS A 268 -14.50 -25.49 -10.42
N ARG A 269 -14.53 -24.17 -10.22
CA ARG A 269 -14.56 -23.56 -8.88
C ARG A 269 -15.96 -23.42 -8.29
N ILE A 270 -17.02 -23.31 -9.09
CA ILE A 270 -18.40 -23.37 -8.63
C ILE A 270 -18.69 -24.80 -8.18
N GLU A 271 -18.25 -25.79 -8.96
CA GLU A 271 -18.29 -27.21 -8.61
C GLU A 271 -17.46 -27.47 -7.34
N ALA A 272 -16.21 -27.00 -7.28
CA ALA A 272 -15.41 -27.11 -6.06
C ALA A 272 -16.01 -26.32 -4.88
N LEU A 273 -16.69 -25.19 -5.08
CA LEU A 273 -17.36 -24.45 -4.02
C LEU A 273 -18.57 -25.22 -3.49
N GLN A 274 -19.35 -25.86 -4.37
CA GLN A 274 -20.42 -26.77 -3.98
C GLN A 274 -19.87 -27.98 -3.21
N GLU A 275 -18.80 -28.61 -3.70
CA GLU A 275 -18.11 -29.70 -2.99
C GLU A 275 -17.60 -29.23 -1.62
N ASN A 276 -16.97 -28.06 -1.54
CA ASN A 276 -16.44 -27.46 -0.31
C ASN A 276 -17.54 -27.13 0.71
N LEU A 277 -18.71 -26.69 0.24
CA LEU A 277 -19.87 -26.44 1.10
C LEU A 277 -20.46 -27.75 1.63
N THR A 278 -20.47 -28.81 0.82
CA THR A 278 -20.91 -30.15 1.26
C THR A 278 -19.87 -30.89 2.11
N SER A 279 -18.58 -30.54 2.03
CA SER A 279 -17.52 -31.11 2.88
C SER A 279 -17.40 -30.40 4.22
N LEU A 280 -17.81 -29.12 4.32
CA LEU A 280 -17.97 -28.42 5.60
C LEU A 280 -18.96 -29.11 6.55
N GLU A 281 -19.89 -29.92 6.03
CA GLU A 281 -20.85 -30.71 6.81
C GLU A 281 -20.31 -32.11 7.21
N ARG A 282 -19.21 -32.57 6.59
CA ARG A 282 -18.56 -33.86 6.89
C ARG A 282 -17.32 -33.65 7.76
N SER A 283 -17.33 -34.21 8.97
CA SER A 283 -16.24 -34.05 9.96
C SER A 283 -14.91 -34.77 9.61
N ASP A 284 -14.84 -35.48 8.48
CA ASP A 284 -13.74 -36.44 8.17
C ASP A 284 -12.93 -36.08 6.90
N GLY A 285 -13.00 -34.85 6.39
CA GLY A 285 -12.28 -34.42 5.17
C GLY A 285 -11.13 -33.41 5.40
N GLU A 286 -10.25 -33.28 4.40
CA GLU A 286 -9.25 -32.19 4.33
C GLU A 286 -9.93 -30.81 4.28
N ILE A 287 -9.47 -29.88 5.12
CA ILE A 287 -10.02 -28.53 5.18
C ILE A 287 -9.62 -27.71 3.95
N THR A 288 -10.64 -27.21 3.28
CA THR A 288 -10.51 -26.36 2.10
C THR A 288 -9.98 -24.96 2.49
N SER A 289 -9.35 -24.23 1.58
CA SER A 289 -8.82 -22.87 1.89
C SER A 289 -9.88 -21.85 2.36
N ILE A 290 -11.16 -22.09 2.05
CA ILE A 290 -12.28 -21.28 2.54
C ILE A 290 -12.70 -21.78 3.92
N GLY A 291 -12.84 -23.10 4.11
CA GLY A 291 -13.13 -23.71 5.41
C GLY A 291 -12.09 -23.34 6.46
N ALA A 292 -10.80 -23.29 6.08
CA ALA A 292 -9.72 -22.88 6.96
C ALA A 292 -9.87 -21.44 7.45
N ARG A 293 -10.23 -20.50 6.57
CA ARG A 293 -10.48 -19.10 6.97
C ARG A 293 -11.66 -18.99 7.92
N PHE A 294 -12.76 -19.69 7.64
CA PHE A 294 -13.93 -19.69 8.53
C PHE A 294 -13.60 -20.28 9.90
N ALA A 295 -12.84 -21.38 9.95
CA ALA A 295 -12.36 -21.96 11.20
C ALA A 295 -11.51 -20.94 11.96
N LEU A 296 -10.51 -20.32 11.32
CA LEU A 296 -9.68 -19.27 11.93
C LEU A 296 -10.50 -18.08 12.42
N TYR A 297 -11.51 -17.63 11.66
CA TYR A 297 -12.39 -16.53 12.06
C TYR A 297 -13.24 -16.90 13.27
N LYS A 298 -13.77 -18.13 13.32
CA LYS A 298 -14.53 -18.63 14.47
C LYS A 298 -13.64 -18.72 15.72
N GLY A 299 -12.44 -19.28 15.58
CA GLY A 299 -11.45 -19.34 16.67
C GLY A 299 -11.05 -17.96 17.15
N ALA A 300 -10.81 -17.02 16.22
CA ALA A 300 -10.50 -15.63 16.54
C ALA A 300 -11.61 -14.94 17.32
N LEU A 301 -12.87 -15.04 16.87
CA LEU A 301 -14.01 -14.44 17.55
C LEU A 301 -14.23 -15.07 18.93
N SER A 302 -14.05 -16.38 19.07
CA SER A 302 -14.11 -17.07 20.37
C SER A 302 -13.03 -16.54 21.32
N ALA A 303 -11.78 -16.42 20.85
CA ALA A 303 -10.69 -15.92 21.69
C ALA A 303 -10.94 -14.46 22.11
N ILE A 304 -11.31 -13.60 21.15
CA ILE A 304 -11.65 -12.19 21.43
C ILE A 304 -12.80 -12.09 22.44
N SER A 305 -13.77 -13.00 22.42
CA SER A 305 -14.87 -12.98 23.39
C SER A 305 -14.43 -13.29 24.83
N LYS A 306 -13.32 -14.01 25.01
CA LYS A 306 -12.76 -14.38 26.32
C LYS A 306 -11.90 -13.27 26.93
N ASP A 307 -11.13 -12.56 26.12
CA ASP A 307 -10.48 -11.30 26.51
C ASP A 307 -10.77 -10.18 25.48
N PRO A 308 -11.90 -9.49 25.62
CA PRO A 308 -12.32 -8.48 24.66
C PRO A 308 -11.60 -7.14 24.81
N LEU A 309 -10.91 -6.90 25.94
CA LEU A 309 -10.29 -5.61 26.22
C LEU A 309 -8.84 -5.59 25.80
N THR A 310 -8.04 -6.48 26.36
CA THR A 310 -6.57 -6.47 26.21
C THR A 310 -6.06 -7.47 25.19
N GLY A 311 -6.87 -8.47 24.82
CA GLY A 311 -6.43 -9.54 23.92
C GLY A 311 -5.21 -10.29 24.46
N TYR A 312 -4.54 -11.03 23.58
CA TYR A 312 -3.51 -12.02 23.95
C TYR A 312 -2.08 -11.60 23.60
N GLY A 313 -1.89 -10.45 22.96
CA GLY A 313 -0.59 -10.04 22.45
C GLY A 313 -0.25 -10.66 21.08
N PRO A 314 0.43 -9.93 20.19
CA PRO A 314 0.89 -10.43 18.88
C PRO A 314 1.65 -11.76 18.92
N GLN A 315 2.42 -11.99 19.98
CA GLN A 315 3.25 -13.18 20.19
C GLN A 315 2.44 -14.45 20.45
N ASN A 316 1.25 -14.33 21.06
CA ASN A 316 0.40 -15.48 21.39
C ASN A 316 -0.72 -15.70 20.37
N ARG A 317 -0.86 -14.82 19.37
CA ARG A 317 -2.01 -14.75 18.45
C ARG A 317 -2.50 -16.11 17.95
N MET A 318 -1.63 -16.88 17.28
CA MET A 318 -2.04 -18.14 16.68
C MET A 318 -2.27 -19.24 17.73
N ALA A 319 -1.51 -19.25 18.82
CA ALA A 319 -1.73 -20.19 19.92
C ALA A 319 -3.12 -19.97 20.53
N SER A 320 -3.51 -18.72 20.79
CA SER A 320 -4.83 -18.36 21.31
C SER A 320 -5.96 -18.74 20.36
N VAL A 321 -5.80 -18.53 19.05
CA VAL A 321 -6.82 -18.92 18.06
C VAL A 321 -6.97 -20.43 17.96
N LEU A 322 -5.85 -21.16 17.89
CA LEU A 322 -5.87 -22.61 17.74
C LEU A 322 -6.42 -23.30 19.01
N ALA A 323 -6.20 -22.73 20.20
CA ALA A 323 -6.77 -23.23 21.45
C ALA A 323 -8.31 -23.25 21.45
N GLU A 324 -8.95 -22.35 20.69
CA GLU A 324 -10.41 -22.27 20.53
C GLU A 324 -10.98 -23.25 19.49
N LEU A 325 -10.10 -23.97 18.78
CA LEU A 325 -10.50 -24.89 17.71
C LEU A 325 -10.37 -26.36 18.16
N PRO A 326 -11.24 -27.26 17.63
CA PRO A 326 -11.12 -28.70 17.86
C PRO A 326 -9.75 -29.25 17.48
N GLU A 327 -9.23 -30.20 18.26
CA GLU A 327 -7.86 -30.72 18.07
C GLU A 327 -7.64 -31.40 16.71
N ASN A 328 -8.66 -32.03 16.14
CA ASN A 328 -8.61 -32.66 14.82
C ASN A 328 -8.43 -31.65 13.66
N ILE A 329 -8.75 -30.36 13.89
CA ILE A 329 -8.69 -29.30 12.88
C ILE A 329 -7.34 -28.56 12.94
N ARG A 330 -6.73 -28.43 14.12
CA ARG A 330 -5.51 -27.61 14.33
C ARG A 330 -4.34 -27.97 13.39
N PRO A 331 -4.00 -29.25 13.16
CA PRO A 331 -2.88 -29.62 12.28
C PRO A 331 -3.08 -29.19 10.82
N GLN A 332 -4.32 -28.95 10.40
CA GLN A 332 -4.69 -28.57 9.04
C GLN A 332 -4.63 -27.05 8.82
N LEU A 333 -4.23 -26.26 9.82
CA LEU A 333 -4.16 -24.80 9.78
C LEU A 333 -2.72 -24.27 9.96
N PRO A 334 -1.80 -24.52 9.01
CA PRO A 334 -0.39 -24.12 9.11
C PRO A 334 -0.17 -22.62 8.82
N TYR A 335 -1.06 -21.77 9.33
CA TYR A 335 -1.07 -20.33 9.04
C TYR A 335 -0.45 -19.54 10.18
N SER A 336 0.30 -18.50 9.83
CA SER A 336 0.92 -17.59 10.80
C SER A 336 0.00 -16.47 11.31
N HIS A 337 -1.20 -16.37 10.74
CA HIS A 337 -2.16 -15.30 11.02
C HIS A 337 -3.58 -15.70 10.55
N VAL A 338 -4.57 -14.95 11.02
CA VAL A 338 -6.01 -15.26 10.86
C VAL A 338 -6.55 -14.93 9.47
N HIS A 339 -5.77 -14.30 8.59
CA HIS A 339 -6.21 -13.84 7.27
C HIS A 339 -7.37 -12.82 7.33
N ASN A 340 -7.38 -11.99 8.38
CA ASN A 340 -8.20 -10.80 8.51
C ASN A 340 -7.50 -9.84 9.48
N GLY A 341 -7.10 -8.65 9.00
CA GLY A 341 -6.36 -7.66 9.77
C GLY A 341 -7.10 -7.13 11.00
N PHE A 342 -8.44 -7.00 10.95
CA PHE A 342 -9.23 -6.54 12.08
C PHE A 342 -9.34 -7.61 13.17
N LEU A 343 -9.60 -8.86 12.78
CA LEU A 343 -9.59 -9.97 13.74
C LEU A 343 -8.19 -10.18 14.34
N THR A 344 -7.16 -9.99 13.53
CA THR A 344 -5.76 -10.05 13.99
C THR A 344 -5.51 -8.99 15.06
N ALA A 345 -5.87 -7.73 14.81
CA ALA A 345 -5.75 -6.66 15.81
C ALA A 345 -6.63 -6.89 17.05
N GLY A 346 -7.80 -7.52 16.88
CA GLY A 346 -8.69 -7.91 17.97
C GLY A 346 -8.10 -9.00 18.86
N ILE A 347 -7.45 -10.02 18.29
CA ILE A 347 -6.74 -11.03 19.08
C ILE A 347 -5.54 -10.39 19.76
N ASP A 348 -4.81 -9.55 19.04
CA ASP A 348 -3.57 -8.98 19.54
C ASP A 348 -3.80 -8.02 20.70
N ALA A 349 -4.83 -7.17 20.65
CA ALA A 349 -5.05 -6.15 21.68
C ALA A 349 -6.54 -5.83 21.95
N GLY A 350 -7.44 -6.78 21.73
CA GLY A 350 -8.88 -6.62 21.98
C GLY A 350 -9.52 -5.47 21.20
N VAL A 351 -10.54 -4.87 21.80
CA VAL A 351 -11.23 -3.68 21.27
C VAL A 351 -10.28 -2.51 21.09
N PHE A 352 -9.26 -2.37 21.95
CA PHE A 352 -8.25 -1.31 21.82
C PHE A 352 -7.41 -1.50 20.56
N GLY A 353 -7.05 -2.73 20.21
CA GLY A 353 -6.36 -3.06 18.98
C GLY A 353 -7.16 -2.71 17.73
N ILE A 354 -8.44 -3.11 17.69
CA ILE A 354 -9.34 -2.82 16.57
C ILE A 354 -9.54 -1.30 16.41
N ALA A 355 -9.78 -0.60 17.52
CA ALA A 355 -9.98 0.85 17.51
C ALA A 355 -8.71 1.59 17.05
N ALA A 356 -7.54 1.18 17.56
CA ALA A 356 -6.25 1.77 17.19
C ALA A 356 -5.91 1.53 15.72
N LEU A 357 -6.14 0.31 15.20
CA LEU A 357 -5.98 -0.01 13.78
C LEU A 357 -6.90 0.86 12.92
N SER A 358 -8.17 0.97 13.30
CA SER A 358 -9.15 1.78 12.58
C SER A 358 -8.76 3.26 12.54
N LEU A 359 -8.29 3.80 13.67
CA LEU A 359 -7.79 5.17 13.75
C LEU A 359 -6.56 5.39 12.86
N MET A 360 -5.62 4.44 12.87
CA MET A 360 -4.43 4.48 12.01
C MET A 360 -4.83 4.47 10.52
N LEU A 361 -5.79 3.63 10.13
CA LEU A 361 -6.31 3.57 8.75
C LEU A 361 -7.03 4.86 8.34
N LEU A 362 -7.68 5.58 9.26
CA LEU A 362 -8.33 6.87 8.98
C LEU A 362 -7.35 8.03 8.86
N THR A 363 -6.16 7.90 9.43
CA THR A 363 -5.15 8.95 9.52
C THR A 363 -4.78 9.60 8.16
N PRO A 364 -4.49 8.87 7.07
CA PRO A 364 -4.21 9.50 5.77
C PRO A 364 -5.39 10.32 5.23
N VAL A 365 -6.64 9.89 5.48
CA VAL A 365 -7.84 10.62 5.05
C VAL A 365 -8.00 11.91 5.84
N VAL A 366 -7.79 11.85 7.17
CA VAL A 366 -7.83 13.04 8.03
C VAL A 366 -6.73 14.04 7.65
N GLY A 367 -5.51 13.55 7.40
CA GLY A 367 -4.37 14.36 6.95
C GLY A 367 -4.65 15.05 5.62
N ALA A 368 -5.22 14.34 4.65
CA ALA A 368 -5.62 14.92 3.37
C ALA A 368 -6.77 15.93 3.51
N TRP A 369 -7.81 15.62 4.28
CA TRP A 369 -9.01 16.47 4.42
C TRP A 369 -8.72 17.82 5.09
N ARG A 370 -7.78 17.84 6.05
CA ARG A 370 -7.40 19.05 6.79
C ARG A 370 -6.57 20.04 5.98
N LYS A 371 -6.19 19.71 4.75
CA LYS A 371 -5.51 20.64 3.84
C LYS A 371 -6.45 21.76 3.39
N GLU A 372 -5.86 22.88 2.99
CA GLU A 372 -6.55 23.98 2.31
C GLU A 372 -7.35 23.46 1.10
N ALA A 373 -8.51 24.05 0.81
CA ALA A 373 -9.28 23.64 -0.35
C ALA A 373 -8.53 23.97 -1.65
N GLY A 374 -8.35 22.98 -2.52
CA GLY A 374 -7.67 23.15 -3.80
C GLY A 374 -7.32 21.83 -4.48
N PRO A 375 -6.70 21.88 -5.68
CA PRO A 375 -6.34 20.70 -6.45
C PRO A 375 -5.40 19.74 -5.70
N GLY A 376 -4.48 20.26 -4.91
CA GLY A 376 -3.54 19.46 -4.11
C GLY A 376 -4.24 18.69 -2.99
N ARG A 377 -5.31 19.25 -2.41
CA ARG A 377 -6.16 18.53 -1.46
C ARG A 377 -6.92 17.39 -2.14
N ASP A 378 -7.50 17.64 -3.31
CA ASP A 378 -8.26 16.63 -4.03
C ASP A 378 -7.37 15.43 -4.42
N LEU A 379 -6.14 15.71 -4.87
CA LEU A 379 -5.13 14.69 -5.13
C LEU A 379 -4.73 13.93 -3.87
N ALA A 380 -4.50 14.63 -2.75
CA ALA A 380 -4.16 14.01 -1.48
C ALA A 380 -5.30 13.10 -0.97
N ILE A 381 -6.56 13.51 -1.14
CA ILE A 381 -7.73 12.69 -0.81
C ILE A 381 -7.78 11.47 -1.73
N ALA A 382 -7.56 11.62 -3.03
CA ALA A 382 -7.52 10.48 -3.95
C ALA A 382 -6.44 9.46 -3.53
N LEU A 383 -5.21 9.92 -3.25
CA LEU A 383 -4.12 9.05 -2.76
C LEU A 383 -4.48 8.36 -1.44
N ALA A 384 -5.08 9.09 -0.50
CA ALA A 384 -5.53 8.53 0.78
C ALA A 384 -6.62 7.47 0.58
N LEU A 385 -7.62 7.72 -0.27
CA LEU A 385 -8.70 6.77 -0.54
C LEU A 385 -8.18 5.53 -1.28
N LEU A 386 -7.27 5.67 -2.25
CA LEU A 386 -6.63 4.53 -2.91
C LEU A 386 -5.85 3.68 -1.91
N LEU A 387 -5.07 4.32 -1.03
CA LEU A 387 -4.33 3.63 0.03
C LEU A 387 -5.26 2.87 0.99
N VAL A 388 -6.21 3.57 1.59
CA VAL A 388 -7.09 3.01 2.62
C VAL A 388 -7.99 1.93 2.06
N SER A 389 -8.61 2.15 0.89
CA SER A 389 -9.46 1.13 0.26
C SER A 389 -8.68 -0.14 -0.08
N SER A 390 -7.43 0.00 -0.58
CA SER A 390 -6.57 -1.15 -0.85
C SER A 390 -6.30 -1.94 0.44
N TYR A 391 -5.83 -1.28 1.49
CA TYR A 391 -5.50 -1.94 2.77
C TYR A 391 -6.72 -2.54 3.47
N VAL A 392 -7.83 -1.82 3.55
CA VAL A 392 -9.05 -2.27 4.22
C VAL A 392 -9.62 -3.50 3.51
N ILE A 393 -9.78 -3.43 2.18
CA ILE A 393 -10.42 -4.52 1.42
C ILE A 393 -9.49 -5.74 1.38
N THR A 394 -8.22 -5.58 0.96
CA THR A 394 -7.33 -6.75 0.85
C THR A 394 -6.96 -7.30 2.22
N GLY A 395 -6.80 -6.44 3.22
CA GLY A 395 -6.50 -6.83 4.59
C GLY A 395 -7.67 -7.49 5.32
N SER A 396 -8.93 -7.20 4.95
CA SER A 396 -10.10 -7.89 5.53
C SER A 396 -10.18 -9.36 5.12
N PHE A 397 -9.61 -9.73 3.96
CA PHE A 397 -9.62 -11.10 3.43
C PHE A 397 -8.23 -11.75 3.39
N GLY A 398 -7.23 -11.11 4.01
CA GLY A 398 -5.84 -11.52 3.92
C GLY A 398 -4.96 -10.85 4.97
N ILE A 399 -3.79 -10.39 4.55
CA ILE A 399 -2.80 -9.75 5.42
C ILE A 399 -2.87 -8.24 5.23
N MET A 400 -2.88 -7.49 6.34
CA MET A 400 -2.94 -6.03 6.33
C MET A 400 -1.60 -5.39 6.74
N PHE A 401 -1.08 -5.78 7.91
CA PHE A 401 0.15 -5.25 8.51
C PHE A 401 1.00 -6.39 9.08
N ASN A 402 2.18 -6.08 9.64
CA ASN A 402 3.22 -7.02 10.04
C ASN A 402 3.86 -7.71 8.83
N GLN A 403 4.10 -6.93 7.77
CA GLN A 403 4.74 -7.36 6.53
C GLN A 403 5.81 -6.35 6.13
N LYS A 404 7.01 -6.87 5.80
CA LYS A 404 8.20 -6.07 5.47
C LYS A 404 7.99 -5.07 4.32
N ALA A 405 7.01 -5.32 3.44
CA ALA A 405 6.67 -4.42 2.36
C ALA A 405 5.54 -3.44 2.72
N LEU A 406 4.44 -3.93 3.31
CA LEU A 406 3.22 -3.13 3.52
C LEU A 406 3.40 -2.08 4.62
N ASP A 407 4.00 -2.42 5.75
CA ASP A 407 4.12 -1.48 6.87
C ASP A 407 4.90 -0.21 6.47
N PRO A 408 6.05 -0.31 5.77
CA PRO A 408 6.72 0.86 5.21
C PRO A 408 5.90 1.62 4.18
N ILE A 409 5.23 0.91 3.26
CA ILE A 409 4.44 1.56 2.19
C ILE A 409 3.36 2.43 2.81
N PHE A 410 2.62 1.89 3.77
CA PHE A 410 1.57 2.63 4.45
C PHE A 410 2.14 3.88 5.15
N ALA A 411 3.15 3.71 6.00
CA ALA A 411 3.72 4.82 6.77
C ALA A 411 4.34 5.92 5.88
N TYR A 412 5.09 5.52 4.84
CA TYR A 412 5.71 6.46 3.91
C TYR A 412 4.66 7.22 3.10
N MET A 413 3.61 6.55 2.64
CA MET A 413 2.52 7.19 1.91
C MET A 413 1.72 8.13 2.79
N VAL A 414 1.46 7.81 4.07
CA VAL A 414 0.82 8.75 5.00
C VAL A 414 1.65 10.03 5.12
N ALA A 415 2.97 9.92 5.28
CA ALA A 415 3.85 11.09 5.30
C ALA A 415 3.78 11.87 3.98
N LEU A 416 3.90 11.19 2.84
CA LEU A 416 3.83 11.81 1.51
C LEU A 416 2.50 12.55 1.26
N ILE A 417 1.38 11.94 1.65
CA ILE A 417 0.03 12.54 1.56
C ILE A 417 -0.02 13.85 2.34
N CYS A 418 0.73 13.99 3.44
CA CYS A 418 0.71 15.18 4.29
C CYS A 418 1.75 16.26 3.92
N VAL A 419 2.65 16.00 2.95
CA VAL A 419 3.74 16.91 2.58
C VAL A 419 3.23 18.23 2.00
N ASP A 420 2.48 18.15 0.90
CA ASP A 420 2.11 19.35 0.13
C ASP A 420 0.93 20.09 0.75
N ARG A 421 0.87 21.41 0.57
CA ARG A 421 -0.32 22.21 0.87
C ARG A 421 -1.49 21.86 -0.05
N GLY A 422 -2.70 22.17 0.40
CA GLY A 422 -3.91 21.84 -0.36
C GLY A 422 -4.15 22.71 -1.60
N SER A 423 -3.62 23.93 -1.58
CA SER A 423 -3.65 24.89 -2.69
C SER A 423 -2.70 24.55 -3.85
N THR A 424 -1.76 23.61 -3.65
CA THR A 424 -0.74 23.26 -4.62
C THR A 424 -1.33 22.60 -5.87
N CYS A 425 -1.02 23.12 -7.06
CA CYS A 425 -1.43 22.52 -8.33
C CYS A 425 -0.58 21.29 -8.68
N PHE A 426 -1.18 20.33 -9.38
CA PHE A 426 -0.44 19.21 -9.96
C PHE A 426 0.53 19.71 -11.03
N ALA A 427 1.83 19.65 -10.74
CA ALA A 427 2.88 20.04 -11.67
C ALA A 427 3.48 18.80 -12.36
N PRO A 428 3.84 18.88 -13.65
CA PRO A 428 4.58 17.81 -14.30
C PRO A 428 5.94 17.64 -13.62
N VAL A 429 6.43 16.39 -13.59
CA VAL A 429 7.74 16.05 -13.00
C VAL A 429 8.86 16.78 -13.74
N VAL A 430 8.73 16.86 -15.06
CA VAL A 430 9.67 17.56 -15.91
C VAL A 430 9.06 18.88 -16.39
N ARG A 431 9.56 20.00 -15.85
CA ARG A 431 9.25 21.36 -16.31
C ARG A 431 10.06 21.66 -17.59
N SER A 432 9.41 22.25 -18.59
CA SER A 432 10.00 22.59 -19.91
C SER A 432 10.92 23.79 -19.83
#